data_AF-A0A9D7SDH3-F1
#
_entry.id   AF-A0A9D7SDH3-F1
#
_cell.length_a   1.000
_cell.length_b   1.000
_cell.length_c   1.000
_cell.angle_alpha   90.00
_cell.angle_beta   90.00
_cell.angle_gamma   90.00
#
_symmetry.space_group_name_H-M   'P 1'
#
loop_
_entity.id
_entity.type
_entity.pdbx_description
1 polymer ?
#
loop_
_entity_poly.entity_id
_entity_poly.type
_entity_poly.pdbx_seq_one_letter_code
_entity_poly.pdbx_strand_id
1 'polypeptide(L)'
;MLHAVPELLDALETKLIEGEDPGVFLAGIRWSDLVGWPEDKASARALKQRIVAIQTLIMGLQSPLRAAFSGISESPVYGRGGFPAEAPARSHRLHGKV
;
A
#
# COMPACT_ATOMS: atom_id res chain seq x y z
N MET A 1 -7.68 -2.68 -26.80
CA MET A 1 -7.91 -4.07 -26.36
C MET A 1 -9.15 -4.05 -25.50
N LEU A 2 -10.19 -4.78 -25.89
CA LEU A 2 -11.37 -5.00 -25.04
C LEU A 2 -10.92 -5.94 -23.93
N HIS A 3 -10.98 -5.52 -22.67
CA HIS A 3 -10.71 -6.41 -21.55
C HIS A 3 -12.04 -7.01 -21.12
N ALA A 4 -12.14 -8.34 -21.06
CA ALA A 4 -13.28 -8.96 -20.44
C ALA A 4 -13.16 -8.78 -18.92
N VAL A 5 -14.26 -8.46 -18.23
CA VAL A 5 -14.27 -8.29 -16.76
C VAL A 5 -13.67 -9.49 -16.02
N PRO A 6 -13.95 -10.75 -16.39
CA PRO A 6 -13.34 -11.91 -15.73
C PRO A 6 -11.82 -11.94 -15.88
N GLU A 7 -11.30 -11.75 -17.09
CA GLU A 7 -9.87 -11.77 -17.39
C GLU A 7 -9.11 -10.64 -16.69
N LEU A 8 -9.76 -9.47 -16.58
CA LEU A 8 -9.23 -8.36 -15.80
C LEU A 8 -9.03 -8.76 -14.34
N LEU A 9 -10.04 -9.40 -13.73
CA LEU A 9 -9.97 -9.80 -12.34
C LEU A 9 -8.96 -10.92 -12.13
N ASP A 10 -8.82 -11.86 -13.08
CA ASP A 10 -7.76 -12.88 -13.06
C ASP A 10 -6.37 -12.23 -13.01
N ALA A 11 -6.09 -11.31 -13.93
CA ALA A 11 -4.80 -10.62 -14.00
C ALA A 11 -4.51 -9.77 -12.76
N LEU A 12 -5.54 -9.11 -12.22
CA LEU A 12 -5.43 -8.32 -11.00
C LEU A 12 -5.10 -9.20 -9.79
N GLU A 13 -5.78 -10.34 -9.67
CA GLU A 13 -5.54 -11.32 -8.60
C GLU A 13 -4.12 -11.88 -8.65
N THR A 14 -3.65 -12.30 -9.83
CA THR A 14 -2.27 -12.78 -10.02
C THR A 14 -1.24 -11.75 -9.57
N LYS A 15 -1.37 -10.50 -10.00
CA LYS A 15 -0.45 -9.42 -9.61
C LYS A 15 -0.41 -9.18 -8.11
N LEU A 16 -1.56 -9.21 -7.46
CA LEU A 16 -1.66 -9.05 -6.02
C LEU A 16 -1.01 -10.23 -5.27
N ILE A 17 -1.17 -11.45 -5.76
CA ILE A 17 -0.53 -12.65 -5.18
C ILE A 17 0.99 -12.58 -5.32
N GLU A 18 1.48 -12.07 -6.45
CA GLU A 18 2.92 -11.88 -6.72
C GLU A 18 3.52 -10.67 -5.98
N GLY A 19 2.69 -9.87 -5.29
CA GLY A 19 3.11 -8.68 -4.56
C GLY A 19 3.45 -7.48 -5.46
N GLU A 20 3.02 -7.50 -6.72
CA GLU A 20 3.19 -6.39 -7.65
C GLU A 20 2.20 -5.25 -7.36
N ASP A 21 2.57 -4.01 -7.71
CA ASP A 21 1.66 -2.86 -7.63
C ASP A 21 0.61 -2.94 -8.76
N PRO A 22 -0.69 -3.12 -8.41
CA PRO A 22 -1.76 -3.17 -9.41
C PRO A 22 -2.04 -1.81 -10.06
N GLY A 23 -1.58 -0.70 -9.49
CA GLY A 23 -1.88 0.66 -9.94
C GLY A 23 -1.43 0.91 -11.38
N VAL A 24 -0.23 0.44 -11.74
CA VAL A 24 0.31 0.57 -13.10
C VAL A 24 -0.53 -0.21 -14.11
N PHE A 25 -0.98 -1.41 -13.73
CA PHE A 25 -1.84 -2.25 -14.56
C PHE A 25 -3.22 -1.60 -14.76
N LEU A 26 -3.84 -1.11 -13.68
CA LEU A 26 -5.16 -0.47 -13.72
C LEU A 26 -5.15 0.87 -14.48
N ALA A 27 -4.03 1.60 -14.46
CA ALA A 27 -3.88 2.87 -15.18
C ALA A 27 -3.96 2.69 -16.72
N GLY A 28 -3.59 1.52 -17.23
CA GLY A 28 -3.68 1.20 -18.66
C GLY A 28 -5.09 0.83 -19.14
N ILE A 29 -6.06 0.70 -18.23
CA ILE A 29 -7.38 0.17 -18.55
C ILE A 29 -8.36 1.27 -18.91
N ARG A 30 -8.99 1.10 -20.08
CA ARG A 30 -10.13 1.89 -20.50
C ARG A 30 -11.40 1.27 -19.96
N TRP A 31 -11.87 1.77 -18.82
CA TRP A 31 -13.05 1.24 -18.13
C TRP A 31 -14.34 1.28 -18.98
N SER A 32 -14.42 2.22 -19.93
CA SER A 32 -15.51 2.31 -20.90
C SER A 32 -15.57 1.12 -21.87
N ASP A 33 -14.44 0.45 -22.06
CA ASP A 33 -14.26 -0.62 -23.06
C ASP A 33 -14.34 -2.01 -22.40
N LEU A 34 -14.70 -2.08 -21.11
CA LEU A 34 -14.89 -3.34 -20.38
C LEU A 34 -16.17 -4.04 -20.83
N VAL A 35 -16.02 -5.29 -21.24
CA VAL A 35 -17.10 -6.15 -21.74
C VAL A 35 -17.15 -7.46 -20.93
N GLY A 36 -18.16 -8.30 -21.14
CA GLY A 36 -18.26 -9.58 -20.42
C GLY A 36 -18.79 -9.44 -19.00
N TRP A 37 -19.65 -8.46 -18.75
CA TRP A 37 -20.45 -8.41 -17.53
C TRP A 37 -21.40 -9.62 -17.50
N PRO A 38 -21.56 -10.28 -16.35
CA PRO A 38 -22.43 -11.44 -16.22
C PRO A 38 -23.88 -11.05 -16.46
N GLU A 39 -24.56 -11.81 -17.33
CA GLU A 39 -25.97 -11.58 -17.68
C GLU A 39 -26.93 -12.24 -16.69
N ASP A 40 -26.48 -13.30 -16.01
CA ASP A 40 -27.28 -14.04 -15.04
C ASP A 40 -26.94 -13.70 -13.58
N LYS A 41 -27.93 -13.90 -12.71
CA LYS A 41 -27.85 -13.55 -11.29
C LYS A 41 -26.80 -14.37 -10.53
N ALA A 42 -26.55 -15.62 -10.91
CA ALA A 42 -25.60 -16.47 -10.22
C ALA A 42 -24.17 -16.02 -10.53
N SER A 43 -23.86 -15.77 -11.80
CA SER A 43 -22.57 -15.24 -12.25
C SER A 43 -22.32 -13.83 -11.72
N ALA A 44 -23.34 -12.98 -11.64
CA ALA A 44 -23.21 -11.66 -11.00
C ALA A 44 -22.89 -11.75 -9.51
N ARG A 45 -23.46 -12.74 -8.81
CA ARG A 45 -23.16 -12.98 -7.39
C ARG A 45 -21.73 -13.50 -7.19
N ALA A 46 -21.28 -14.40 -8.06
CA ALA A 46 -19.91 -14.90 -8.06
C ALA A 46 -18.90 -13.77 -8.33
N LEU A 47 -19.18 -12.92 -9.33
CA LEU A 47 -18.38 -11.74 -9.63
C LEU A 47 -18.27 -10.80 -8.42
N LYS A 48 -19.39 -10.53 -7.74
CA LYS A 48 -19.40 -9.71 -6.53
C LYS A 48 -18.52 -10.30 -5.43
N GLN A 49 -18.63 -11.60 -5.17
CA GLN A 49 -17.80 -12.27 -4.16
C GLN A 49 -16.31 -12.17 -4.50
N ARG A 50 -15.98 -12.29 -5.79
CA ARG A 50 -14.62 -12.19 -6.27
C ARG A 50 -14.02 -10.79 -6.09
N ILE A 51 -14.79 -9.75 -6.41
CA ILE A 51 -14.37 -8.36 -6.16
C ILE A 51 -14.10 -8.13 -4.67
N VAL A 52 -14.94 -8.67 -3.78
CA VAL A 52 -14.73 -8.57 -2.32
C VAL A 52 -13.45 -9.29 -1.87
N ALA A 53 -13.15 -10.46 -2.44
CA ALA A 53 -11.91 -11.18 -2.15
C ALA A 53 -10.66 -10.36 -2.55
N ILE A 54 -10.68 -9.78 -3.75
CA ILE A 54 -9.60 -8.90 -4.24
C ILE A 54 -9.45 -7.65 -3.36
N GLN A 55 -10.56 -7.01 -2.96
CA GLN A 55 -10.51 -5.89 -2.01
C GLN A 55 -9.86 -6.30 -0.68
N THR A 56 -10.19 -7.49 -0.19
CA THR A 56 -9.60 -8.04 1.04
C THR A 56 -8.11 -8.28 0.89
N LEU A 57 -7.65 -8.78 -0.27
CA LEU A 57 -6.21 -8.93 -0.57
C LEU A 57 -5.49 -7.58 -0.57
N ILE A 58 -6.05 -6.57 -1.23
CA ILE A 58 -5.50 -5.20 -1.27
C ILE A 58 -5.41 -4.62 0.15
N MET A 59 -6.48 -4.74 0.95
CA MET A 59 -6.48 -4.29 2.34
C MET A 59 -5.50 -5.09 3.21
N GLY A 60 -5.40 -6.39 2.98
CA GLY A 60 -4.47 -7.30 3.64
C GLY A 60 -3.02 -6.92 3.39
N LEU A 61 -2.68 -6.50 2.16
CA LEU A 61 -1.34 -6.01 1.78
C LEU A 61 -1.03 -4.62 2.36
N GLN A 62 -2.04 -3.77 2.59
CA GLN A 62 -1.82 -2.47 3.24
C GLN A 62 -1.37 -2.60 4.70
N SER A 63 -1.73 -3.68 5.40
CA SER A 63 -1.35 -3.92 6.80
C SER A 63 0.17 -4.14 7.01
N PRO A 64 0.83 -5.10 6.32
CA PRO A 64 2.28 -5.28 6.41
C PRO A 64 3.04 -4.12 5.79
N LEU A 65 2.52 -3.45 4.76
CA LEU A 65 3.13 -2.21 4.25
C LEU A 65 3.13 -1.11 5.32
N ARG A 66 2.01 -0.87 6.01
CA ARG A 66 1.97 0.07 7.13
C ARG A 66 2.89 -0.33 8.28
N ALA A 67 2.95 -1.63 8.61
CA ALA A 67 3.85 -2.14 9.66
C ALA A 67 5.34 -2.01 9.26
N ALA A 68 5.67 -2.22 8.00
CA ALA A 68 7.02 -2.00 7.47
C ALA A 68 7.36 -0.50 7.49
N PHE A 69 6.45 0.38 7.05
CA PHE A 69 6.64 1.82 7.12
C PHE A 69 6.71 2.35 8.55
N SER A 70 5.94 1.80 9.50
CA SER A 70 6.08 2.15 10.91
C SER A 70 7.40 1.65 11.49
N GLY A 71 7.85 0.43 11.13
CA GLY A 71 9.18 -0.07 11.51
C GLY A 71 10.34 0.71 10.89
N ILE A 72 10.17 1.26 9.69
CA ILE A 72 11.13 2.18 9.05
C ILE A 72 11.09 3.57 9.72
N SER A 73 9.91 4.05 10.11
CA SER A 73 9.76 5.33 10.84
C SER A 73 10.22 5.25 12.30
N GLU A 74 10.23 4.06 12.89
CA GLU A 74 10.79 3.76 14.22
C GLU A 74 12.27 3.37 14.18
N SER A 75 12.86 3.23 12.98
CA SER A 75 14.32 3.15 12.87
C SER A 75 14.90 4.45 13.43
N PRO A 76 15.74 4.38 14.48
CA PRO A 76 16.02 5.52 15.32
C PRO A 76 16.61 6.64 14.49
N VAL A 77 15.83 7.71 14.45
CA VAL A 77 16.20 9.03 13.98
C VAL A 77 17.57 9.33 14.57
N TYR A 78 18.61 9.29 13.74
CA TYR A 78 19.76 10.16 13.93
C TYR A 78 19.16 11.54 14.16
N GLY A 79 19.23 12.02 15.40
CA GLY A 79 18.64 13.28 15.82
C GLY A 79 18.98 14.36 14.80
N ARG A 80 18.02 15.21 14.45
CA ARG A 80 18.18 16.39 13.62
C ARG A 80 19.34 17.24 14.19
N GLY A 81 20.56 16.98 13.73
CA GLY A 81 21.80 17.49 14.34
C GLY A 81 22.96 16.50 14.47
N GLY A 82 22.80 15.20 14.24
CA GLY A 82 23.91 14.24 14.18
C GLY A 82 24.61 13.93 15.50
N PHE A 83 23.95 14.09 16.65
CA PHE A 83 24.53 13.74 17.95
C PHE A 83 23.74 12.60 18.63
N PRO A 84 24.42 11.58 19.20
CA PRO A 84 23.78 10.56 19.99
C PRO A 84 23.14 11.16 21.26
N ALA A 85 21.94 10.67 21.60
CA ALA A 85 21.05 11.18 22.64
C ALA A 85 21.56 10.99 24.10
N GLU A 86 22.86 10.79 24.30
CA GLU A 86 23.43 10.48 25.60
C GLU A 86 24.76 11.23 25.84
N ALA A 87 24.75 12.54 25.59
CA ALA A 87 25.81 13.43 26.06
C ALA A 87 25.27 14.22 27.27
N PRO A 88 25.88 14.12 28.47
CA PRO A 88 25.41 14.82 29.65
C PRO A 88 25.51 16.33 29.40
N ALA A 89 24.41 17.05 29.67
CA ALA A 89 24.31 18.49 29.50
C ALA A 89 25.44 19.20 30.29
N ARG A 90 26.48 19.65 29.59
CA ARG A 90 27.46 20.57 30.17
C ARG A 90 26.76 21.90 30.42
N SER A 91 26.48 22.18 31.68
CA SER A 91 25.99 23.46 32.16
C SER A 91 27.06 24.53 31.92
N HIS A 92 26.82 25.41 30.94
CA HIS A 92 27.67 26.58 30.74
C HIS A 92 27.21 27.69 31.71
N ARG A 93 27.74 27.70 32.94
CA ARG A 93 27.60 28.87 33.82
C ARG A 93 28.62 29.93 33.38
N LEU A 94 28.16 30.89 32.58
CA LEU A 94 28.87 32.15 32.36
C LEU A 94 28.72 33.02 33.62
N HIS A 95 29.70 32.97 34.52
CA HIS A 95 29.85 34.02 35.53
C HIS A 95 30.72 35.14 34.93
N GLY A 96 30.05 36.22 34.51
CA GLY A 96 30.69 37.49 34.20
C GLY A 96 31.23 38.16 35.47
N LYS A 97 32.47 38.64 35.38
CA LYS A 97 33.09 39.58 36.32
C LYS A 97 32.46 40.97 36.17
N VAL A 98 32.14 41.61 37.30
CA VAL A 98 32.30 43.06 37.52
C VAL A 98 32.93 43.22 38.90
#